data_AF-A0A2H0C2Y8-F1
#
_entry.id   AF-A0A2H0C2Y8-F1
#
_cell.length_a   1.000
_cell.length_b   1.000
_cell.length_c   1.000
_cell.angle_alpha   90.00
_cell.angle_beta   90.00
_cell.angle_gamma   90.00
#
_symmetry.space_group_name_H-M   'P 1'
#
loop_
_entity.id
_entity.type
_entity.pdbx_description
1 polymer ?
#
loop_
_entity_poly.entity_id
_entity_poly.type
_entity_poly.pdbx_seq_one_letter_code
_entity_poly.pdbx_strand_id
1 'polypeptide(L)'
;FFENKNQSFINDFLSQITIKSPDYHKININGTIFYDLIEDVRNRNYRGLTISEEEISSAGELMMGKQKTDKRGFQTTIGPVIKKFRERYRQATRLGFLDSVADLDLIMLAKEQDGFLVSSDEGVLKWGRRFGVKETPASIFASKLNN
;
A
#
# COMPACT_ATOMS: atom_id res chain seq x y z
N PHE A 1 24.00 -6.90 -26.07
CA PHE A 1 22.86 -7.18 -26.96
C PHE A 1 23.42 -7.45 -28.35
N PHE A 2 23.00 -8.51 -29.03
CA PHE A 2 23.65 -9.01 -30.26
C PHE A 2 23.78 -7.93 -31.34
N GLU A 3 24.99 -7.75 -31.88
CA GLU A 3 25.35 -6.71 -32.86
C GLU A 3 24.73 -6.94 -34.25
N ASN A 4 24.37 -8.18 -34.58
CA ASN A 4 23.69 -8.52 -35.82
C ASN A 4 22.52 -9.46 -35.54
N LYS A 5 21.30 -8.93 -35.65
CA LYS A 5 20.05 -9.65 -35.34
C LYS A 5 19.64 -10.68 -36.41
N ASN A 6 20.28 -10.69 -37.57
CA ASN A 6 19.95 -11.56 -38.71
C ASN A 6 20.85 -12.81 -38.79
N GLN A 7 21.54 -13.17 -37.71
CA GLN A 7 22.31 -14.41 -37.68
C GLN A 7 21.36 -15.61 -37.69
N SER A 8 21.59 -16.59 -38.56
CA SER A 8 20.79 -17.83 -38.68
C SER A 8 20.53 -18.46 -37.32
N PHE A 9 21.57 -18.56 -36.49
CA PHE A 9 21.49 -19.10 -35.13
C PHE A 9 20.48 -18.38 -34.24
N ILE A 10 20.30 -17.06 -34.36
CA ILE A 10 19.32 -16.30 -33.58
C ILE A 10 17.90 -16.66 -34.04
N ASN A 11 17.68 -16.78 -35.35
CA ASN A 11 16.40 -17.20 -35.90
C ASN A 11 16.06 -18.65 -35.51
N ASP A 12 17.05 -19.54 -35.58
CA ASP A 12 16.92 -20.93 -35.16
C ASP A 12 16.61 -21.01 -33.66
N PHE A 13 17.29 -20.24 -32.82
CA PHE A 13 17.04 -20.16 -31.38
C PHE A 13 15.65 -19.60 -31.04
N LEU A 14 15.24 -18.49 -31.66
CA LEU A 14 13.92 -17.89 -31.45
C LEU A 14 12.79 -18.81 -31.91
N SER A 15 13.01 -19.63 -32.95
CA SER A 15 12.04 -20.63 -33.40
C SER A 15 11.73 -21.72 -32.35
N GLN A 16 12.66 -21.95 -31.42
CA GLN A 16 12.51 -22.93 -30.33
C GLN A 16 11.90 -22.32 -29.07
N ILE A 17 11.78 -20.98 -28.97
CA ILE A 17 11.23 -20.30 -27.80
C ILE A 17 9.72 -20.14 -27.97
N THR A 18 8.95 -20.74 -27.06
CA THR A 18 7.53 -20.44 -26.90
C THR A 18 7.33 -19.50 -25.71
N ILE A 19 6.82 -18.30 -25.97
CA ILE A 19 6.43 -17.37 -24.91
C ILE A 19 5.09 -17.84 -24.35
N LYS A 20 5.04 -18.20 -23.07
CA LYS A 20 3.81 -18.55 -22.35
C LYS A 20 3.49 -17.51 -21.30
N SER A 21 2.31 -16.91 -21.39
CA SER A 21 1.77 -16.04 -20.33
C SER A 21 1.21 -16.88 -19.17
N PRO A 22 1.29 -16.39 -17.92
CA PRO A 22 0.62 -17.02 -16.79
C PRO A 22 -0.91 -17.05 -16.99
N ASP A 23 -1.55 -18.16 -16.62
CA ASP A 23 -3.01 -18.22 -16.51
C ASP A 23 -3.41 -17.75 -15.11
N TYR A 24 -3.69 -16.45 -14.97
CA TYR A 24 -3.99 -15.83 -13.68
C TYR A 24 -5.20 -16.42 -12.96
N HIS A 25 -6.10 -17.11 -13.66
CA HIS A 25 -7.33 -17.66 -13.07
C HIS A 25 -7.13 -19.04 -12.45
N LYS A 26 -6.08 -19.78 -12.86
CA LYS A 26 -5.81 -21.14 -12.38
C LYS A 26 -4.68 -21.23 -11.36
N ILE A 27 -3.97 -20.12 -11.13
CA ILE A 27 -2.86 -20.09 -10.18
C ILE A 27 -3.43 -19.97 -8.77
N ASN A 28 -3.17 -21.00 -7.96
CA ASN A 28 -3.38 -20.95 -6.52
C ASN A 28 -2.06 -20.55 -5.85
N ILE A 29 -2.10 -19.50 -5.03
CA ILE A 29 -0.96 -18.99 -4.28
C ILE A 29 -1.25 -19.20 -2.79
N ASN A 30 -0.23 -19.56 -2.02
CA ASN A 30 -0.36 -19.61 -0.56
C ASN A 30 -0.72 -18.21 -0.04
N GLY A 31 -1.75 -18.12 0.80
CA GLY A 31 -2.21 -16.88 1.42
C GLY A 31 -1.08 -16.12 2.11
N THR A 32 -0.14 -16.82 2.78
CA THR A 32 1.01 -16.20 3.47
C THR A 32 1.78 -15.22 2.58
N ILE A 33 1.93 -15.51 1.29
CA ILE A 33 2.62 -14.60 0.36
C ILE A 33 1.91 -13.24 0.26
N PHE A 34 0.57 -13.24 0.33
CA PHE A 34 -0.22 -12.02 0.32
C PHE A 34 -0.11 -11.27 1.65
N TYR A 35 -0.09 -11.99 2.78
CA TYR A 35 0.16 -11.38 4.10
C TYR A 35 1.53 -10.69 4.15
N ASP A 36 2.58 -11.38 3.71
CA ASP A 36 3.93 -10.85 3.64
C ASP A 36 4.01 -9.61 2.72
N LEU A 37 3.28 -9.63 1.60
CA LEU A 37 3.20 -8.49 0.69
C LEU A 37 2.55 -7.26 1.36
N ILE A 38 1.44 -7.44 2.07
CA ILE A 38 0.77 -6.35 2.78
C ILE A 38 1.70 -5.78 3.87
N GLU A 39 2.38 -6.64 4.62
CA GLU A 39 3.35 -6.23 5.63
C GLU A 39 4.54 -5.46 5.02
N ASP A 40 5.12 -5.95 3.93
CA ASP A 40 6.24 -5.28 3.24
C ASP A 40 5.80 -3.90 2.71
N VAL A 41 4.62 -3.79 2.10
CA VAL A 41 4.08 -2.52 1.63
C VAL A 41 3.88 -1.53 2.78
N ARG A 42 3.30 -1.98 3.91
CA ARG A 42 3.13 -1.16 5.11
C ARG A 42 4.46 -0.64 5.62
N ASN A 43 5.45 -1.52 5.73
CA ASN A 43 6.79 -1.19 6.19
C ASN A 43 7.51 -0.21 5.26
N ARG A 44 7.37 -0.38 3.94
CA ARG A 44 7.91 0.57 2.95
C ARG A 44 7.27 1.94 3.05
N ASN A 45 5.95 2.01 3.18
CA ASN A 45 5.24 3.28 3.36
C ASN A 45 5.69 3.99 4.65
N TYR A 46 5.91 3.24 5.74
CA TYR A 46 6.43 3.82 6.98
C TYR A 46 7.86 4.33 6.81
N ARG A 47 8.76 3.55 6.21
CA ARG A 47 10.14 3.97 5.93
C ARG A 47 10.19 5.21 5.04
N GLY A 48 9.38 5.25 3.98
CA GLY A 48 9.29 6.40 3.08
C GLY A 48 8.82 7.68 3.79
N LEU A 49 7.85 7.55 4.69
CA LEU A 49 7.42 8.66 5.55
C LEU A 49 8.57 9.15 6.44
N THR A 50 9.26 8.24 7.14
CA THR A 50 10.36 8.59 8.06
C THR A 50 11.50 9.31 7.33
N ILE A 51 11.99 8.74 6.22
CA ILE A 51 13.07 9.35 5.42
C ILE A 51 12.66 10.75 4.96
N SER A 52 11.41 10.92 4.52
CA SER A 52 10.94 12.23 4.08
C SER A 52 10.86 13.26 5.22
N GLU A 53 10.45 12.85 6.42
CA GLU A 53 10.44 13.73 7.60
C GLU A 53 11.86 14.12 8.04
N GLU A 54 12.81 13.19 7.94
CA GLU A 54 14.24 13.43 8.20
C GLU A 54 14.83 14.43 7.20
N GLU A 55 14.56 14.26 5.89
CA GLU A 55 15.03 15.19 4.85
C GLU A 55 14.41 16.58 4.98
N ILE A 56 13.12 16.68 5.34
CA ILE A 56 12.48 17.98 5.63
C ILE A 56 13.17 18.66 6.82
N SER A 57 13.51 17.91 7.86
CA SER A 57 14.20 18.43 9.03
C SER A 57 15.60 18.92 8.67
N SER A 58 16.38 18.09 7.96
CA SER A 58 17.73 18.42 7.49
C SER A 58 17.73 19.66 6.59
N ALA A 59 16.79 19.75 5.65
CA ALA A 59 16.64 20.93 4.79
C ALA A 59 16.31 22.19 5.61
N GLY A 60 15.44 22.07 6.61
CA GLY A 60 15.13 23.16 7.54
C GLY A 60 16.36 23.64 8.30
N GLU A 61 17.19 22.73 8.82
CA GLU A 61 18.43 23.06 9.52
C GLU A 61 19.44 23.80 8.62
N LEU A 62 19.59 23.33 7.37
CA LEU A 62 20.48 23.96 6.39
C LEU A 62 20.04 25.38 6.04
N MET A 63 18.74 25.61 5.84
CA MET A 63 18.19 26.92 5.47
C MET A 63 18.27 27.95 6.59
N MET A 64 18.27 27.52 7.87
CA MET A 64 18.38 28.42 9.02
C MET A 64 19.84 28.85 9.32
N GLY A 65 20.83 28.20 8.71
CA GLY A 65 22.25 28.55 8.85
C GLY A 65 22.86 28.24 10.22
N LYS A 66 24.16 28.56 10.42
CA LYS A 66 24.92 28.30 11.67
C LYS A 66 24.47 29.14 12.89
N GLN A 67 23.49 30.04 12.75
CA GLN A 67 22.92 30.70 13.92
C GLN A 67 22.18 29.62 14.68
N LYS A 68 22.79 29.14 15.78
CA LYS A 68 22.22 28.22 16.77
C LYS A 68 20.88 28.79 17.23
N THR A 69 19.85 28.53 16.44
CA THR A 69 18.50 28.93 16.75
C THR A 69 18.05 27.95 17.82
N ASP A 70 17.51 28.49 18.90
CA ASP A 70 16.87 27.73 19.97
C ASP A 70 16.13 26.51 19.38
N LYS A 71 16.44 25.28 19.85
CA LYS A 71 15.80 24.05 19.39
C LYS A 71 14.28 24.16 19.42
N ARG A 72 13.75 24.94 20.38
CA ARG A 72 12.32 25.27 20.45
C ARG A 72 11.84 26.05 19.24
N GLY A 73 12.52 27.13 18.85
CA GLY A 73 12.17 27.93 17.67
C GLY A 73 12.20 27.13 16.37
N PHE A 74 13.16 26.22 16.22
CA PHE A 74 13.21 25.28 15.10
C PHE A 74 11.97 24.36 15.08
N GLN A 75 11.70 23.68 16.20
CA GLN A 75 10.54 22.80 16.32
C GLN A 75 9.20 23.51 16.10
N THR A 76 9.05 24.74 16.60
CA THR A 76 7.84 25.55 16.39
C THR A 76 7.63 25.88 14.91
N THR A 77 8.70 26.04 14.14
CA THR A 77 8.63 26.41 12.71
C THR A 77 8.45 25.18 11.82
N ILE A 78 9.27 24.14 12.01
CA ILE A 78 9.26 22.95 11.14
C ILE A 78 8.18 21.93 11.53
N GLY A 79 7.83 21.85 12.82
CA GLY A 79 6.87 20.87 13.35
C GLY A 79 5.51 20.89 12.63
N PRO A 80 4.89 22.05 12.38
CA PRO A 80 3.65 22.15 11.60
C PRO A 80 3.80 21.63 10.16
N VAL A 81 4.96 21.86 9.52
CA VAL A 81 5.24 21.40 8.15
C VAL A 81 5.31 19.87 8.13
N ILE A 82 6.08 19.26 9.05
CA ILE A 82 6.19 17.81 9.20
C ILE A 82 4.83 17.19 9.49
N LYS A 83 4.05 17.77 10.41
CA LYS A 83 2.70 17.28 10.73
C LYS A 83 1.79 17.28 9.49
N LYS A 84 1.75 18.40 8.75
CA LYS A 84 0.95 18.51 7.52
C LYS A 84 1.42 17.54 6.44
N PHE A 85 2.74 17.38 6.29
CA PHE A 85 3.31 16.41 5.37
C PHE A 85 2.87 14.99 5.71
N ARG A 86 3.01 14.58 6.98
CA ARG A 86 2.61 13.27 7.49
C ARG A 86 1.14 12.95 7.22
N GLU A 87 0.25 13.89 7.49
CA GLU A 87 -1.19 13.74 7.25
C GLU A 87 -1.47 13.51 5.77
N ARG A 88 -0.89 14.34 4.90
CA ARG A 88 -1.04 14.21 3.43
C ARG A 88 -0.43 12.93 2.89
N TYR A 89 0.74 12.53 3.39
CA TYR A 89 1.42 11.30 3.00
C TYR A 89 0.56 10.08 3.35
N ARG A 90 0.05 10.02 4.58
CA ARG A 90 -0.84 8.94 5.02
C ARG A 90 -2.13 8.90 4.22
N GLN A 91 -2.77 10.05 3.97
CA GLN A 91 -3.95 10.09 3.11
C GLN A 91 -3.65 9.54 1.71
N ALA A 92 -2.55 9.97 1.08
CA ALA A 92 -2.19 9.54 -0.25
C ALA A 92 -1.85 8.04 -0.35
N THR A 93 -1.30 7.45 0.72
CA THR A 93 -0.80 6.06 0.71
C THR A 93 -1.79 5.05 1.28
N ARG A 94 -2.73 5.47 2.14
CA ARG A 94 -3.65 4.56 2.85
C ARG A 94 -5.08 4.62 2.33
N LEU A 95 -5.51 5.75 1.74
CA LEU A 95 -6.89 5.91 1.31
C LEU A 95 -7.26 4.86 0.25
N GLY A 96 -8.26 4.03 0.57
CA GLY A 96 -8.76 3.00 -0.34
C GLY A 96 -7.79 1.86 -0.62
N PHE A 97 -6.78 1.68 0.25
CA PHE A 97 -5.79 0.60 0.22
C PHE A 97 -5.94 -0.30 1.45
N LEU A 98 -5.40 -1.52 1.39
CA LEU A 98 -5.35 -2.44 2.51
C LEU A 98 -3.96 -2.33 3.14
N ASP A 99 -3.81 -1.46 4.13
CA ASP A 99 -2.50 -1.08 4.68
C ASP A 99 -2.11 -1.86 5.95
N SER A 100 -2.91 -2.85 6.34
CA SER A 100 -2.70 -3.63 7.55
C SER A 100 -3.07 -5.11 7.36
N VAL A 101 -2.34 -5.98 8.08
CA VAL A 101 -2.62 -7.42 8.16
C VAL A 101 -3.96 -7.69 8.86
N ALA A 102 -4.33 -6.87 9.85
CA ALA A 102 -5.59 -7.02 10.56
C ALA A 102 -6.81 -6.83 9.64
N ASP A 103 -6.74 -5.87 8.70
CA ASP A 103 -7.81 -5.67 7.72
C ASP A 103 -7.90 -6.84 6.74
N LEU A 104 -6.75 -7.43 6.38
CA LEU A 104 -6.71 -8.65 5.58
C LEU A 104 -7.40 -9.80 6.32
N ASP A 105 -7.05 -10.01 7.59
CA ASP A 105 -7.63 -11.08 8.41
C ASP A 105 -9.14 -10.96 8.53
N LEU A 106 -9.66 -9.76 8.76
CA LEU A 106 -11.11 -9.52 8.80
C LEU A 106 -11.80 -9.96 7.50
N ILE A 107 -11.20 -9.63 6.35
CA ILE A 107 -11.74 -10.00 5.05
C ILE A 107 -11.61 -11.51 4.81
N MET A 108 -10.45 -12.09 5.09
CA MET A 108 -10.20 -13.52 4.88
C MET A 108 -11.11 -14.36 5.77
N LEU A 109 -11.27 -13.99 7.03
CA LEU A 109 -12.15 -14.68 7.96
C LEU A 109 -13.62 -14.56 7.53
N ALA A 110 -14.07 -13.38 7.13
CA ALA A 110 -15.42 -13.20 6.60
C ALA A 110 -15.65 -14.06 5.34
N LYS A 111 -14.63 -14.21 4.49
CA LYS A 111 -14.69 -15.10 3.32
C LYS A 111 -14.76 -16.56 3.72
N GLU A 112 -13.91 -17.00 4.64
CA GLU A 112 -13.86 -18.37 5.13
C GLU A 112 -15.20 -18.81 5.75
N GLN A 113 -15.83 -17.90 6.50
CA GLN A 113 -17.07 -18.17 7.23
C GLN A 113 -18.35 -17.87 6.43
N ASP A 114 -18.24 -17.50 5.14
CA ASP A 114 -19.34 -16.97 4.32
C ASP A 114 -20.15 -15.85 5.01
N GLY A 115 -19.45 -15.06 5.84
CA GLY A 115 -20.00 -14.03 6.71
C GLY A 115 -20.22 -12.68 6.01
N PHE A 116 -20.72 -11.72 6.78
CA PHE A 116 -20.89 -10.33 6.35
C PHE A 116 -19.83 -9.44 7.00
N LEU A 117 -19.10 -8.70 6.16
CA LEU A 117 -18.16 -7.67 6.58
C LEU A 117 -18.89 -6.34 6.75
N VAL A 118 -19.00 -5.87 8.00
CA VAL A 118 -19.60 -4.57 8.33
C VAL A 118 -18.50 -3.61 8.76
N SER A 119 -18.32 -2.50 8.05
CA SER A 119 -17.26 -1.53 8.36
C SER A 119 -17.64 -0.09 8.00
N SER A 120 -17.01 0.90 8.65
CA SER A 120 -17.02 2.31 8.24
C SER A 120 -15.81 2.69 7.40
N ASP A 121 -14.84 1.78 7.25
CA ASP A 121 -13.63 1.99 6.45
C ASP A 121 -13.88 1.61 4.99
N GLU A 122 -13.82 2.60 4.09
CA GLU A 122 -14.04 2.41 2.66
C GLU A 122 -13.00 1.50 1.99
N GLY A 123 -11.76 1.49 2.48
CA GLY A 123 -10.70 0.60 1.99
C GLY A 123 -11.03 -0.86 2.29
N VAL A 124 -11.40 -1.15 3.52
CA VAL A 124 -11.82 -2.50 3.96
C VAL A 124 -13.01 -2.99 3.16
N LEU A 125 -14.06 -2.17 2.98
CA LEU A 125 -15.23 -2.54 2.19
C LEU A 125 -14.88 -2.78 0.71
N LYS A 126 -14.10 -1.88 0.11
CA LYS A 126 -13.66 -1.98 -1.28
C LYS A 126 -12.87 -3.25 -1.54
N TRP A 127 -11.94 -3.60 -0.65
CA TRP A 127 -11.16 -4.83 -0.77
C TRP A 127 -11.99 -6.07 -0.45
N GLY A 128 -12.86 -6.03 0.56
CA GLY A 128 -13.83 -7.09 0.84
C GLY A 128 -14.66 -7.45 -0.40
N ARG A 129 -15.16 -6.45 -1.12
CA ARG A 129 -15.87 -6.63 -2.39
C ARG A 129 -14.99 -7.28 -3.48
N ARG A 130 -13.72 -6.88 -3.60
CA ARG A 130 -12.76 -7.50 -4.54
C ARG A 130 -12.48 -8.96 -4.21
N PHE A 131 -12.45 -9.30 -2.93
CA PHE A 131 -12.30 -10.68 -2.46
C PHE A 131 -13.59 -11.49 -2.56
N GLY A 132 -14.72 -10.87 -2.93
CA GLY A 132 -16.01 -11.54 -3.07
C GLY A 132 -16.71 -11.79 -1.74
N VAL A 133 -16.41 -11.00 -0.72
CA VAL A 133 -17.08 -11.06 0.59
C VAL A 133 -18.35 -10.22 0.56
N LYS A 134 -19.41 -10.70 1.22
CA LYS A 134 -20.63 -9.92 1.43
C LYS A 134 -20.30 -8.76 2.37
N GLU A 135 -20.52 -7.53 1.95
CA GLU A 135 -20.16 -6.34 2.74
C GLU A 135 -21.31 -5.35 2.87
N THR A 136 -21.28 -4.55 3.94
CA THR A 136 -22.18 -3.40 4.09
C THR A 136 -21.51 -2.28 4.89
N PRO A 137 -21.74 -1.01 4.53
CA PRO A 137 -21.39 0.11 5.39
C PRO A 137 -22.08 0.00 6.76
N ALA A 138 -21.36 0.36 7.81
CA ALA A 138 -21.86 0.33 9.20
C ALA A 138 -23.10 1.20 9.41
N SER A 139 -23.17 2.38 8.77
CA SER A 139 -24.32 3.29 8.82
C SER A 139 -25.60 2.69 8.24
N ILE A 140 -25.46 1.95 7.13
CA ILE A 140 -26.58 1.25 6.48
C ILE A 140 -27.02 0.07 7.34
N PHE A 141 -26.07 -0.68 7.89
CA PHE A 141 -26.38 -1.79 8.78
C PHE A 141 -27.15 -1.34 10.03
N ALA A 142 -26.72 -0.26 10.67
CA ALA A 142 -27.41 0.33 11.82
C ALA A 142 -28.85 0.75 11.47
N SER A 143 -29.05 1.33 10.28
CA SER A 143 -30.39 1.73 9.81
C SER A 143 -31.32 0.53 9.61
N LYS A 144 -30.79 -0.64 9.21
CA LYS A 144 -31.57 -1.88 9.06
C LYS A 144 -32.00 -2.49 10.40
N LEU A 145 -31.25 -2.26 11.48
CA LEU A 145 -31.58 -2.79 12.82
C LEU A 145 -32.65 -1.96 13.54
N ASN A 146 -32.82 -0.70 13.14
CA ASN A 146 -33.78 0.22 13.73
C ASN A 146 -35.15 0.21 13.02
N ASN A 147 -35.30 -0.60 11.96
CA ASN A 147 -36.56 -0.87 11.26
C ASN A 147 -37.09 -2.25 11.63
#